data_AF-A0A9Q0LY63-F1
#
_entry.id   AF-A0A9Q0LY63-F1
#
_cell.length_a   1.000
_cell.length_b   1.000
_cell.length_c   1.000
_cell.angle_alpha   90.00
_cell.angle_beta   90.00
_cell.angle_gamma   90.00
#
_symmetry.space_group_name_H-M   'P 1'
#
loop_
_entity.id
_entity.type
_entity.pdbx_description
1 polymer ?
#
loop_
_entity_poly.entity_id
_entity_poly.type
_entity_poly.pdbx_seq_one_letter_code
_entity_poly.pdbx_strand_id
1 'polypeptide(L)'
;MYLRTLVHVGLVSLIHAAFSAAQHKSYRRIVRVEVQTDMSVASVPTNLPLDIVIQALISCFVVLTALVADSGHFKAIRTLDDHNRKPQCTFDNLPSLYVFSHRGRMLR
;
A
#
# COMPACT_ATOMS: atom_id res chain seq x y z
N MET A 1 10.47 -4.91 4.67
CA MET A 1 11.09 -4.78 3.33
C MET A 1 10.29 -5.54 2.26
N TYR A 2 9.90 -6.80 2.51
CA TYR A 2 9.12 -7.63 1.59
C TYR A 2 7.68 -7.13 1.30
N LEU A 3 6.97 -6.55 2.28
CA LEU A 3 5.61 -6.03 2.08
C LEU A 3 5.57 -4.87 1.08
N ARG A 4 6.54 -3.96 1.19
CA ARG A 4 6.67 -2.81 0.29
C ARG A 4 6.93 -3.24 -1.14
N THR A 5 7.77 -4.26 -1.37
CA THR A 5 7.99 -4.82 -2.72
C THR A 5 6.72 -5.46 -3.28
N LEU A 6 5.93 -6.11 -2.42
CA LEU A 6 4.66 -6.72 -2.79
C LEU A 6 3.63 -5.67 -3.26
N VAL A 7 3.56 -4.52 -2.58
CA VAL A 7 2.74 -3.37 -3.01
C VAL A 7 3.15 -2.89 -4.41
N HIS A 8 4.44 -2.74 -4.68
CA HIS A 8 4.93 -2.29 -5.99
C HIS A 8 4.58 -3.28 -7.10
N VAL A 9 4.78 -4.58 -6.87
CA VAL A 9 4.43 -5.65 -7.83
C VAL A 9 2.92 -5.68 -8.08
N GLY A 10 2.10 -5.56 -7.03
CA GLY A 10 0.65 -5.49 -7.15
C GLY A 10 0.18 -4.27 -7.95
N LEU A 11 0.79 -3.11 -7.76
CA LEU A 11 0.52 -1.88 -8.51
C LEU A 11 0.89 -2.02 -10.00
N VAL A 12 2.07 -2.58 -10.30
CA VAL A 12 2.47 -2.82 -11.70
C VAL A 12 1.52 -3.79 -12.40
N SER A 13 1.10 -4.87 -11.71
CA SER A 13 0.11 -5.81 -12.23
C SER A 13 -1.26 -5.16 -12.47
N LEU A 14 -1.70 -4.27 -11.56
CA LEU A 14 -2.96 -3.53 -11.70
C LEU A 14 -2.92 -2.55 -12.87
N ILE A 15 -1.80 -1.83 -13.05
CA ILE A 15 -1.57 -0.94 -14.20
C ILE A 15 -1.58 -1.76 -15.50
N HIS A 16 -0.97 -2.94 -15.51
CA HIS A 16 -0.98 -3.84 -16.66
C HIS A 16 -2.41 -4.27 -17.02
N ALA A 17 -3.23 -4.67 -16.05
CA ALA A 17 -4.64 -5.01 -16.27
C ALA A 17 -5.45 -3.81 -16.80
N ALA A 18 -5.18 -2.60 -16.29
CA ALA A 18 -5.81 -1.37 -16.76
C ALA A 18 -5.42 -1.04 -18.22
N PHE A 19 -4.15 -1.23 -18.58
CA PHE A 19 -3.67 -1.06 -19.95
C PHE A 19 -4.34 -2.05 -20.90
N SER A 20 -4.39 -3.33 -20.54
CA SER A 20 -5.08 -4.37 -21.30
C SER A 20 -6.57 -4.06 -21.48
N ALA A 21 -7.25 -3.56 -20.44
CA ALA A 21 -8.64 -3.13 -20.53
C ALA A 21 -8.83 -1.92 -21.46
N ALA A 22 -7.92 -0.94 -21.42
CA ALA A 22 -7.94 0.22 -22.29
C ALA A 22 -7.73 -0.17 -23.76
N GLN A 23 -6.73 -1.03 -24.03
CA GLN A 23 -6.47 -1.55 -25.36
C GLN A 23 -7.68 -2.35 -25.89
N HIS A 24 -8.30 -3.19 -25.06
CA HIS A 24 -9.49 -3.94 -25.43
C HIS A 24 -10.67 -3.02 -25.77
N LYS A 25 -10.88 -1.93 -25.02
CA LYS A 25 -11.90 -0.92 -25.33
C LYS A 25 -11.61 -0.19 -26.65
N SER A 26 -10.37 0.18 -26.91
CA SER A 26 -9.94 0.84 -28.15
C SER A 26 -10.12 -0.08 -29.36
N TYR A 27 -9.67 -1.34 -29.25
CA TYR A 27 -9.87 -2.36 -30.28
C TYR A 27 -11.35 -2.52 -30.62
N ARG A 28 -12.22 -2.63 -29.60
CA ARG A 28 -13.66 -2.74 -29.82
C ARG A 28 -14.29 -1.50 -30.43
N ARG A 29 -13.74 -0.30 -30.21
CA ARG A 29 -14.20 0.92 -30.88
C ARG A 29 -13.94 0.83 -32.38
N ILE A 30 -12.75 0.37 -32.78
CA ILE A 30 -12.37 0.21 -34.19
C ILE A 30 -13.23 -0.87 -34.84
N VAL A 31 -13.31 -2.07 -34.23
CA VAL A 31 -14.09 -3.20 -34.74
C VAL A 31 -15.58 -2.86 -34.86
N ARG A 32 -16.16 -2.09 -33.92
CA ARG A 32 -17.55 -1.64 -34.06
C ARG A 32 -17.77 -0.72 -35.26
N VAL A 33 -16.78 0.10 -35.62
CA VAL A 33 -16.90 0.98 -36.79
C VAL A 33 -16.87 0.15 -38.07
N GLU A 34 -15.99 -0.85 -38.16
CA GLU A 34 -15.92 -1.79 -39.30
C GLU A 34 -17.16 -2.69 -39.41
N VAL A 35 -17.71 -3.16 -38.28
CA VAL A 35 -18.92 -4.02 -38.27
C VAL A 35 -20.20 -3.22 -38.53
N GLN A 36 -20.23 -1.90 -38.29
CA GLN A 36 -21.40 -1.07 -38.64
C GLN A 36 -21.55 -0.87 -40.16
N THR A 37 -20.45 -0.96 -40.92
CA THR A 37 -20.45 -0.92 -42.38
C THR A 37 -20.89 -2.23 -43.02
N ASP A 38 -20.69 -3.36 -42.34
CA ASP A 38 -21.07 -4.69 -42.81
C ASP A 38 -22.19 -5.26 -41.93
N MET A 39 -23.44 -5.16 -42.41
CA MET A 39 -24.67 -5.57 -41.72
C MET A 39 -24.74 -7.09 -41.42
N SER A 40 -23.93 -7.60 -40.51
CA SER A 40 -24.08 -8.90 -39.85
C SER A 40 -23.05 -9.00 -38.74
N VAL A 41 -23.44 -8.95 -37.47
CA VAL A 41 -22.92 -9.73 -36.32
C VAL A 41 -23.57 -9.11 -35.07
N ALA A 42 -24.79 -9.54 -34.76
CA ALA A 42 -25.51 -9.19 -33.53
C ALA A 42 -24.96 -9.90 -32.27
N SER A 43 -23.82 -10.59 -32.37
CA SER A 43 -23.30 -11.49 -31.34
C SER A 43 -21.88 -11.15 -30.87
N VAL A 44 -21.39 -9.92 -31.00
CA VAL A 44 -20.12 -9.54 -30.37
C VAL A 44 -20.36 -9.38 -28.86
N PRO A 45 -19.90 -10.32 -28.00
CA PRO A 45 -20.14 -10.23 -26.56
C PRO A 45 -19.59 -8.90 -26.05
N THR A 46 -20.43 -8.12 -25.38
CA THR A 46 -20.05 -6.78 -24.93
C THR A 46 -19.16 -6.77 -23.70
N ASN A 47 -18.89 -7.95 -23.14
CA ASN A 47 -18.23 -8.14 -21.87
C ASN A 47 -16.71 -8.04 -22.01
N LEU A 48 -16.06 -7.58 -20.94
CA LEU A 48 -14.61 -7.65 -20.82
C LEU A 48 -14.21 -9.14 -20.73
N PRO A 49 -13.10 -9.56 -21.34
CA PRO A 49 -12.58 -10.90 -21.15
C PRO A 49 -12.36 -11.16 -19.65
N LEU A 50 -12.79 -12.35 -19.23
CA LEU A 50 -12.82 -12.76 -17.83
C LEU A 50 -11.42 -12.76 -17.19
N ASP A 51 -10.39 -13.03 -17.99
CA ASP A 51 -8.98 -12.98 -17.57
C ASP A 51 -8.56 -11.58 -17.04
N ILE A 52 -8.88 -10.51 -17.77
CA ILE A 52 -8.58 -9.12 -17.35
C ILE A 52 -9.30 -8.79 -16.04
N VAL A 53 -10.54 -9.26 -15.88
CA VAL A 53 -11.33 -9.05 -14.66
C VAL A 53 -10.70 -9.78 -13.48
N ILE A 54 -10.32 -11.05 -13.64
CA ILE A 54 -9.66 -11.83 -12.60
C ILE A 54 -8.31 -11.19 -12.24
N GLN A 55 -7.50 -10.80 -13.21
CA GLN A 55 -6.20 -10.17 -12.96
C GLN A 55 -6.35 -8.85 -12.19
N ALA A 56 -7.32 -8.01 -12.55
CA ALA A 56 -7.61 -6.76 -11.83
C ALA A 56 -8.09 -7.01 -10.39
N LEU A 57 -8.95 -8.02 -10.17
CA LEU A 57 -9.44 -8.36 -8.84
C LEU A 57 -8.32 -8.90 -7.94
N ILE A 58 -7.52 -9.84 -8.44
CA ILE A 58 -6.40 -10.43 -7.70
C ILE A 58 -5.37 -9.34 -7.36
N SER A 59 -4.96 -8.53 -8.34
CA SER A 59 -3.99 -7.45 -8.10
C SER A 59 -4.52 -6.42 -7.09
N CYS A 60 -5.81 -6.08 -7.14
CA CYS A 60 -6.46 -5.20 -6.17
C CYS A 60 -6.41 -5.80 -4.74
N PHE A 61 -6.83 -7.05 -4.57
CA PHE A 61 -6.79 -7.73 -3.27
C PHE A 61 -5.38 -7.83 -2.70
N VAL A 62 -4.40 -8.12 -3.56
CA VAL A 62 -2.98 -8.18 -3.18
C VAL A 62 -2.49 -6.83 -2.66
N VAL A 63 -2.80 -5.73 -3.34
CA VAL A 63 -2.41 -4.38 -2.89
C VAL A 63 -3.08 -4.02 -1.56
N LEU A 64 -4.39 -4.30 -1.41
CA LEU A 64 -5.13 -4.00 -0.19
C LEU A 64 -4.57 -4.75 1.03
N THR A 65 -4.36 -6.05 0.88
CA THR A 65 -3.81 -6.89 1.96
C THR A 65 -2.37 -6.52 2.31
N ALA A 66 -1.54 -6.20 1.31
CA ALA A 66 -0.17 -5.75 1.54
C ALA A 66 -0.12 -4.37 2.23
N LEU A 67 -1.02 -3.45 1.89
CA LEU A 67 -1.08 -2.12 2.49
C LEU A 67 -1.53 -2.19 3.96
N VAL A 68 -2.53 -3.00 4.26
CA VAL A 68 -2.98 -3.24 5.65
C VAL A 68 -1.88 -3.91 6.46
N ALA A 69 -1.11 -4.83 5.87
CA ALA A 69 0.03 -5.42 6.55
C ALA A 69 1.17 -4.42 6.81
N ASP A 70 1.35 -3.42 5.94
CA ASP A 70 2.39 -2.38 6.10
C ASP A 70 1.97 -1.23 7.03
N SER A 71 0.69 -1.11 7.40
CA SER A 71 0.18 0.02 8.21
C SER A 71 0.71 0.09 9.65
N GLY A 72 1.59 -0.84 10.03
CA GLY A 72 2.24 -0.88 11.34
C GLY A 72 1.36 -1.49 12.42
N HIS A 73 1.95 -1.68 13.60
CA HIS A 73 1.25 -2.26 14.74
C HIS A 73 0.51 -1.18 15.52
N PHE A 74 -0.72 -1.49 15.92
CA PHE A 74 -1.44 -0.67 16.88
C PHE A 74 -0.69 -0.67 18.21
N LYS A 75 -0.35 0.53 18.70
CA LYS A 75 0.19 0.72 20.04
C LYS A 75 -0.97 0.78 21.04
N ALA A 76 -0.92 -0.04 22.09
CA ALA A 76 -1.93 0.00 23.14
C ALA A 76 -1.89 1.33 23.91
N ILE A 77 -3.06 1.90 24.20
CA ILE A 77 -3.23 3.14 24.98
C ILE A 77 -3.12 2.83 26.48
N ARG A 78 -2.06 2.14 26.91
CA ARG A 78 -1.75 1.91 28.33
C ARG A 78 -0.58 2.80 28.72
N THR A 79 -0.89 4.07 28.87
CA THR A 79 0.10 5.10 29.26
C THR A 79 0.74 4.80 30.61
N LEU A 80 -0.01 4.18 31.54
CA LEU A 80 0.47 3.82 32.87
C LEU A 80 1.53 2.69 32.84
N ASP A 81 1.35 1.69 31.98
CA ASP A 81 2.33 0.59 31.82
C ASP A 81 3.63 1.08 31.17
N ASP A 82 3.54 1.92 30.14
CA ASP A 82 4.70 2.56 29.50
C ASP A 82 5.41 3.55 30.44
N HIS A 83 4.68 4.20 31.35
CA HIS A 83 5.24 5.07 32.38
C HIS A 83 5.98 4.27 33.46
N ASN A 84 5.37 3.19 33.96
CA ASN A 84 5.97 2.32 34.97
C ASN A 84 7.22 1.55 34.48
N ARG A 85 7.38 1.38 33.17
CA ARG A 85 8.59 0.79 32.57
C ARG A 85 9.81 1.70 32.65
N LYS A 86 9.63 3.01 32.87
CA LYS A 86 10.75 3.96 32.95
C LYS A 86 11.22 4.05 34.41
N PRO A 87 12.53 3.91 34.69
CA PRO A 87 13.04 4.03 36.05
C PRO A 87 12.95 5.49 36.53
N GLN A 88 12.78 5.68 37.85
CA GLN A 88 12.68 7.01 38.46
C GLN A 88 13.89 7.90 38.13
N CYS A 89 15.08 7.31 38.05
CA CYS A 89 16.31 8.02 37.67
C CYS A 89 16.21 8.72 36.30
N THR A 90 15.35 8.26 35.38
CA THR A 90 15.10 8.94 34.10
C THR A 90 14.24 10.19 34.26
N PHE A 91 13.34 10.21 35.24
CA PHE A 91 12.52 11.39 35.56
C PHE A 91 13.31 12.41 36.40
N ASP A 92 14.17 11.93 37.29
CA ASP A 92 15.06 12.77 38.11
C ASP A 92 16.19 13.41 37.26
N ASN A 93 16.45 12.84 36.08
CA ASN A 93 17.40 13.37 35.12
C ASN A 93 16.77 14.47 34.26
N LEU A 94 16.78 15.72 34.75
CA LEU A 94 16.27 16.88 34.01
C LEU A 94 17.37 17.52 33.14
N PRO A 95 17.36 17.32 31.80
CA PRO A 95 18.42 17.83 30.93
C PRO A 95 18.48 19.36 30.85
N SER A 96 17.35 20.03 31.11
CA SER A 96 17.29 21.49 31.17
C SER A 96 17.98 22.08 32.41
N LEU A 97 18.24 21.27 33.44
CA LEU A 97 18.83 21.70 34.71
C LEU A 97 20.23 21.11 34.94
N TYR A 98 20.92 20.73 33.87
CA TYR A 98 22.27 20.23 34.00
C TYR A 98 23.25 21.29 34.47
N VAL A 99 23.80 21.03 35.65
CA VAL A 99 24.88 21.79 36.24
C VAL A 99 26.17 20.97 36.11
N PHE A 100 27.13 21.47 35.35
CA PHE A 100 28.40 20.78 35.08
C PHE A 100 29.43 20.93 36.23
N SER A 101 29.08 21.60 37.32
CA SER A 101 29.87 21.64 38.55
C SER A 101 29.50 20.48 39.49
N HIS A 102 29.92 19.27 39.15
CA HIS A 102 29.75 18.06 39.98
C HIS A 102 31.08 17.34 40.18
N ARG A 103 31.14 16.38 41.13
CA ARG A 103 32.37 15.63 41.49
C ARG A 103 33.05 14.93 40.30
N GLY A 104 32.29 14.56 39.28
CA GLY A 104 32.79 13.96 38.04
C GLY A 104 33.64 14.90 37.19
N ARG A 105 33.62 16.22 37.43
CA ARG A 105 34.47 17.21 36.74
C ARG A 105 35.97 17.03 37.03
N MET A 106 36.32 16.51 38.21
CA MET A 106 37.72 16.33 38.64
C MET A 106 38.29 14.94 38.32
N LEU A 107 37.43 14.01 37.87
CA LEU A 107 37.79 12.62 37.55
C LEU A 107 38.04 12.42 36.05
N ARG A 108 38.06 13.51 35.27
CA ARG A 108 38.24 13.50 33.82
C ARG A 108 39.50 14.24 33.41
#